data_AF-A0ABC9R4K1-F1
#
_entry.id   AF-A0ABC9R4K1-F1
#
_cell.length_a   1.000
_cell.length_b   1.000
_cell.length_c   1.000
_cell.angle_alpha   90.00
_cell.angle_beta   90.00
_cell.angle_gamma   90.00
#
_symmetry.space_group_name_H-M   'P 1'
#
loop_
_entity.id
_entity.type
_entity.pdbx_description
1 polymer ?
#
loop_
_entity_poly.entity_id
_entity_poly.type
_entity_poly.pdbx_seq_one_letter_code
_entity_poly.pdbx_strand_id
1 'polypeptide(L)'
;MDTVSPFVKGVEILPDGSVVRSGTNFSGKAKEAHDASKASIQSRISNLESGGVKGTGETVKKIGDINDPIRTYRGADLGKLEAKYTADPRLTVEMPYVGKGEKNTNAEGWLRDKDFYWKEMLEKYPEAFNRSNRQKIELGFAPINNPTFRKHFPQYDLKELYNDTLIHHHIGGGGQAVAVPSKLHPGLGGIHNAEKSAGVWGNDQKYAELLEKFLEK
;
A
#
# COMPACT_ATOMS: atom_id res chain seq x y z
N MET A 1 -4.20 19.23 47.75
CA MET A 1 -3.97 19.09 46.31
C MET A 1 -2.85 18.09 46.18
N ASP A 2 -3.14 16.88 45.69
CA ASP A 2 -2.20 16.00 45.01
C ASP A 2 -3.03 14.90 44.34
N THR A 3 -3.29 15.09 43.06
CA THR A 3 -4.17 14.29 42.21
C THR A 3 -3.38 13.10 41.67
N VAL A 4 -3.64 11.90 42.19
CA VAL A 4 -3.14 10.64 41.61
C VAL A 4 -3.95 10.35 40.35
N SER A 5 -3.30 10.37 39.18
CA SER A 5 -3.92 10.04 37.89
C SER A 5 -4.00 8.52 37.72
N PRO A 6 -5.12 7.95 37.21
CA PRO A 6 -5.29 6.51 37.11
C PRO A 6 -4.41 5.89 36.02
N PHE A 7 -3.64 4.88 36.42
CA PHE A 7 -2.79 4.04 35.60
C PHE A 7 -3.57 3.36 34.43
N VAL A 8 -3.04 3.48 33.21
CA VAL A 8 -3.49 2.67 32.07
C VAL A 8 -2.94 1.25 32.27
N LYS A 9 -3.83 0.27 32.44
CA LYS A 9 -3.48 -1.16 32.45
C LYS A 9 -2.70 -1.54 31.19
N GLY A 10 -1.51 -2.11 31.33
CA GLY A 10 -0.75 -2.77 30.24
C GLY A 10 0.56 -2.11 29.81
N VAL A 11 1.07 -1.13 30.57
CA VAL A 11 2.37 -0.47 30.29
C VAL A 11 3.28 -0.64 31.50
N GLU A 12 4.41 -1.32 31.31
CA GLU A 12 5.48 -1.46 32.31
C GLU A 12 6.67 -0.59 31.88
N ILE A 13 7.13 0.28 32.77
CA ILE A 13 8.32 1.12 32.53
C ILE A 13 9.50 0.45 33.24
N LEU A 14 10.50 0.07 32.47
CA LEU A 14 11.73 -0.54 32.97
C LEU A 14 12.63 0.52 33.64
N PRO A 15 13.56 0.10 34.52
CA PRO A 15 14.41 1.02 35.29
C PRO A 15 15.32 1.92 34.44
N ASP A 16 15.57 1.54 33.19
CA ASP A 16 16.32 2.32 32.20
C ASP A 16 15.45 3.32 31.41
N GLY A 17 14.16 3.42 31.75
CA GLY A 17 13.18 4.27 31.10
C GLY A 17 12.55 3.69 29.85
N SER A 18 12.90 2.46 29.45
CA SER A 18 12.26 1.79 28.33
C SER A 18 10.87 1.28 28.69
N VAL A 19 9.96 1.23 27.72
CA VAL A 19 8.53 0.95 27.95
C VAL A 19 8.14 -0.36 27.27
N VAL A 20 7.66 -1.32 28.04
CA VAL A 20 7.15 -2.61 27.56
C VAL A 20 5.62 -2.59 27.62
N ARG A 21 4.98 -2.81 26.46
CA ARG A 21 3.52 -2.96 26.36
C ARG A 21 3.17 -4.44 26.25
N SER A 22 2.59 -5.01 27.30
CA SER A 22 2.12 -6.40 27.29
C SER A 22 0.63 -6.41 26.90
N GLY A 23 0.38 -6.60 25.60
CA GLY A 23 -0.92 -6.89 25.02
C GLY A 23 -0.77 -8.01 24.00
N THR A 24 -1.78 -8.85 23.81
CA THR A 24 -1.74 -9.99 22.88
C THR A 24 -1.34 -9.52 21.47
N ASN A 25 -0.14 -9.95 21.02
CA ASN A 25 0.52 -9.56 19.76
C ASN A 25 -0.15 -10.15 18.51
N PHE A 26 -1.45 -9.93 18.32
CA PHE A 26 -2.15 -10.35 17.10
C PHE A 26 -1.53 -9.70 15.85
N SER A 27 -1.14 -8.42 15.96
CA SER A 27 -0.43 -7.69 14.89
C SER A 27 0.97 -8.25 14.60
N GLY A 28 1.66 -8.79 15.61
CA GLY A 28 2.99 -9.40 15.45
C GLY A 28 2.93 -10.71 14.67
N LYS A 29 1.99 -11.59 15.00
CA LYS A 29 1.79 -12.87 14.29
C LYS A 29 1.31 -12.66 12.85
N ALA A 30 0.42 -11.69 12.61
CA ALA A 30 -0.01 -11.33 11.27
C ALA A 30 1.16 -10.78 10.43
N LYS A 31 2.07 -10.02 11.05
CA LYS A 31 3.30 -9.55 10.41
C LYS A 31 4.26 -10.69 10.07
N GLU A 32 4.51 -11.62 10.98
CA GLU A 32 5.40 -12.77 10.72
C GLU A 32 4.88 -13.65 9.58
N ALA A 33 3.58 -13.94 9.55
CA ALA A 33 2.96 -14.71 8.48
C ALA A 33 3.00 -13.96 7.12
N HIS A 34 2.85 -12.64 7.14
CA HIS A 34 3.01 -11.78 5.96
C HIS A 34 4.45 -11.79 5.45
N ASP A 35 5.43 -11.56 6.34
CA ASP A 35 6.86 -11.52 6.00
C ASP A 35 7.32 -12.88 5.41
N ALA A 36 6.84 -14.01 5.97
CA ALA A 36 7.09 -15.35 5.43
C ALA A 36 6.47 -15.58 4.04
N SER A 37 5.24 -15.08 3.83
CA SER A 37 4.56 -15.17 2.53
C SER A 37 5.24 -14.32 1.45
N LYS A 38 5.75 -13.14 1.83
CA LYS A 38 6.49 -12.21 0.97
C LYS A 38 7.78 -12.84 0.44
N ALA A 39 8.58 -13.48 1.30
CA ALA A 39 9.81 -14.17 0.91
C ALA A 39 9.55 -15.26 -0.14
N SER A 40 8.46 -16.01 0.01
CA SER A 40 8.04 -17.04 -0.95
C SER A 40 7.66 -16.44 -2.31
N ILE A 41 6.93 -15.32 -2.33
CA ILE A 41 6.47 -14.68 -3.58
C ILE A 41 7.63 -14.00 -4.33
N GLN A 42 8.52 -13.29 -3.63
CA GLN A 42 9.66 -12.61 -4.27
C GLN A 42 10.58 -13.58 -5.01
N SER A 43 10.79 -14.79 -4.46
CA SER A 43 11.56 -15.85 -5.13
C SER A 43 10.95 -16.32 -6.46
N ARG A 44 9.64 -16.12 -6.65
CA ARG A 44 8.91 -16.52 -7.87
C ARG A 44 8.89 -15.42 -8.91
N ILE A 45 8.88 -14.14 -8.50
CA ILE A 45 8.83 -12.98 -9.40
C ILE A 45 10.17 -12.74 -10.11
N SER A 46 11.30 -12.99 -9.45
CA SER A 46 12.64 -12.86 -10.08
C SER A 46 12.82 -13.74 -11.32
N ASN A 47 11.95 -14.74 -11.52
CA ASN A 47 12.02 -15.66 -12.65
C ASN A 47 11.18 -15.23 -13.87
N LEU A 48 10.44 -14.11 -13.82
CA LEU A 48 9.47 -13.72 -14.86
C LEU A 48 9.81 -12.47 -15.70
N GLU A 49 10.80 -11.64 -15.33
CA GLU A 49 11.02 -10.32 -15.95
C GLU A 49 11.75 -10.31 -17.32
N SER A 50 11.33 -11.14 -18.30
CA SER A 50 11.97 -11.17 -19.64
C SER A 50 11.07 -10.90 -20.86
N GLY A 51 9.81 -10.50 -20.68
CA GLY A 51 8.87 -10.36 -21.81
C GLY A 51 8.32 -8.94 -22.02
N GLY A 52 9.02 -8.08 -22.75
CA GLY A 52 8.47 -6.80 -23.22
C GLY A 52 7.82 -6.91 -24.59
N VAL A 53 6.56 -6.48 -24.74
CA VAL A 53 5.86 -6.39 -26.04
C VAL A 53 5.31 -4.99 -26.27
N LYS A 54 5.49 -4.48 -27.50
CA LYS A 54 5.17 -3.13 -27.98
C LYS A 54 4.19 -3.24 -29.18
N GLY A 55 3.12 -2.45 -29.25
CA GLY A 55 2.24 -2.30 -30.43
C GLY A 55 0.93 -1.54 -30.14
N THR A 56 0.71 -0.32 -30.67
CA THR A 56 -0.06 0.10 -31.88
C THR A 56 -1.60 0.11 -31.77
N GLY A 57 -2.18 1.31 -31.58
CA GLY A 57 -2.91 2.00 -32.67
C GLY A 57 -4.42 1.86 -32.88
N GLU A 58 -5.16 1.05 -32.15
CA GLU A 58 -6.65 1.00 -32.20
C GLU A 58 -7.22 1.13 -30.78
N THR A 59 -8.41 1.72 -30.62
CA THR A 59 -9.15 1.79 -29.33
C THR A 59 -9.69 0.41 -28.93
N VAL A 60 -8.79 -0.54 -28.82
CA VAL A 60 -9.00 -1.83 -28.15
C VAL A 60 -9.13 -1.49 -26.66
N LYS A 61 -10.23 -1.93 -26.05
CA LYS A 61 -10.34 -1.91 -24.58
C LYS A 61 -9.09 -2.60 -24.03
N LYS A 62 -8.24 -1.86 -23.34
CA LYS A 62 -7.07 -2.42 -22.70
C LYS A 62 -7.54 -3.10 -21.42
N ILE A 63 -8.12 -4.29 -21.58
CA ILE A 63 -8.55 -5.12 -20.46
C ILE A 63 -7.30 -5.63 -19.74
N GLY A 64 -7.26 -5.49 -18.43
CA GLY A 64 -6.14 -5.97 -17.63
C GLY A 64 -6.03 -7.50 -17.71
N ASP A 65 -4.79 -7.96 -17.79
CA ASP A 65 -4.46 -9.39 -17.93
C ASP A 65 -4.96 -10.18 -16.71
N ILE A 66 -5.36 -11.43 -16.91
CA ILE A 66 -5.79 -12.29 -15.79
C ILE A 66 -4.65 -12.55 -14.77
N ASN A 67 -3.41 -12.42 -15.21
CA ASN A 67 -2.19 -12.55 -14.41
C ASN A 67 -1.58 -11.20 -14.04
N ASP A 68 -2.31 -10.09 -14.17
CA ASP A 68 -1.81 -8.77 -13.79
C ASP A 68 -1.28 -8.81 -12.33
N PRO A 69 -0.07 -8.28 -12.07
CA PRO A 69 0.49 -8.23 -10.72
C PRO A 69 -0.39 -7.44 -9.74
N ILE A 70 -1.17 -6.48 -10.24
CA ILE A 70 -2.17 -5.76 -9.48
C ILE A 70 -3.49 -6.52 -9.60
N ARG A 71 -3.93 -7.16 -8.51
CA ARG A 71 -5.08 -8.07 -8.51
C ARG A 71 -6.36 -7.39 -8.95
N THR A 72 -6.54 -6.12 -8.59
CA THR A 72 -7.72 -5.35 -8.94
C THR A 72 -7.77 -4.92 -10.42
N TYR A 73 -6.66 -5.04 -11.15
CA TYR A 73 -6.60 -4.74 -12.58
C TYR A 73 -7.07 -5.90 -13.45
N ARG A 74 -7.10 -7.13 -12.91
CA ARG A 74 -7.46 -8.34 -13.66
C ARG A 74 -8.90 -8.26 -14.17
N GLY A 75 -9.09 -8.13 -15.49
CA GLY A 75 -10.41 -7.98 -16.10
C GLY A 75 -11.00 -6.56 -16.03
N ALA A 76 -10.27 -5.58 -15.47
CA ALA A 76 -10.67 -4.17 -15.48
C ALA A 76 -10.35 -3.50 -16.82
N ASP A 77 -11.07 -2.44 -17.19
CA ASP A 77 -10.84 -1.65 -18.40
C ASP A 77 -9.76 -0.57 -18.13
N LEU A 78 -8.50 -0.99 -18.16
CA LEU A 78 -7.35 -0.13 -17.90
C LEU A 78 -7.18 0.96 -18.97
N GLY A 79 -7.85 0.84 -20.12
CA GLY A 79 -7.89 1.90 -21.13
C GLY A 79 -8.55 3.20 -20.63
N LYS A 80 -9.33 3.12 -19.54
CA LYS A 80 -9.96 4.27 -18.88
C LYS A 80 -9.08 4.94 -17.81
N LEU A 81 -7.96 4.33 -17.43
CA LEU A 81 -7.03 4.91 -16.48
C LEU A 81 -6.01 5.78 -17.21
N GLU A 82 -5.96 7.06 -16.85
CA GLU A 82 -4.82 7.89 -17.22
C GLU A 82 -3.54 7.34 -16.56
N ALA A 83 -2.38 7.57 -17.19
CA ALA A 83 -1.10 7.08 -16.67
C ALA A 83 -0.83 7.50 -15.23
N LYS A 84 -1.23 8.72 -14.84
CA LYS A 84 -1.08 9.25 -13.47
C LYS A 84 -1.95 8.51 -12.42
N TYR A 85 -3.04 7.86 -12.85
CA TYR A 85 -3.93 7.05 -12.00
C TYR A 85 -3.64 5.55 -12.11
N THR A 86 -2.74 5.16 -13.01
CA THR A 86 -2.31 3.77 -13.14
C THR A 86 -1.19 3.53 -12.12
N ALA A 87 -1.40 2.57 -11.23
CA ALA A 87 -0.43 2.16 -10.24
C ALA A 87 0.77 1.49 -10.94
N ASP A 88 1.98 1.82 -10.47
CA ASP A 88 3.18 1.11 -10.91
C ASP A 88 3.34 -0.14 -10.02
N PRO A 89 3.41 -1.35 -10.59
CA PRO A 89 3.60 -2.58 -9.81
C PRO A 89 4.84 -2.53 -8.90
N ARG A 90 5.86 -1.75 -9.25
CA ARG A 90 7.04 -1.55 -8.40
C ARG A 90 6.66 -0.83 -7.11
N LEU A 91 5.78 0.17 -7.16
CA LEU A 91 5.26 0.89 -5.99
C LEU A 91 4.20 0.10 -5.20
N THR A 92 3.82 -1.09 -5.64
CA THR A 92 2.74 -1.84 -4.98
C THR A 92 3.25 -2.65 -3.79
N VAL A 93 2.54 -2.55 -2.68
CA VAL A 93 2.74 -3.32 -1.44
C VAL A 93 1.47 -4.09 -1.10
N GLU A 94 1.63 -5.35 -0.72
CA GLU A 94 0.55 -6.16 -0.16
C GLU A 94 0.30 -5.74 1.29
N MET A 95 -0.87 -5.18 1.56
CA MET A 95 -1.27 -4.83 2.92
C MET A 95 -1.81 -6.09 3.63
N PRO A 96 -1.42 -6.37 4.89
CA PRO A 96 -1.91 -7.52 5.62
C PRO A 96 -3.43 -7.54 5.75
N TYR A 97 -4.05 -8.73 5.59
CA TYR A 97 -5.44 -8.94 5.95
C TYR A 97 -5.56 -9.06 7.48
N VAL A 98 -6.48 -8.31 8.09
CA VAL A 98 -6.69 -8.31 9.54
C VAL A 98 -8.09 -8.85 9.88
N GLY A 99 -9.09 -8.51 9.08
CA GLY A 99 -10.48 -8.95 9.27
C GLY A 99 -11.48 -7.82 9.04
N LYS A 100 -12.66 -8.15 8.52
CA LYS A 100 -13.70 -7.15 8.24
C LYS A 100 -14.19 -6.49 9.53
N GLY A 101 -14.21 -5.16 9.54
CA GLY A 101 -14.66 -4.35 10.68
C GLY A 101 -13.63 -4.17 11.78
N GLU A 102 -12.43 -4.73 11.64
CA GLU A 102 -11.36 -4.58 12.62
C GLU A 102 -10.79 -3.16 12.63
N LYS A 103 -10.21 -2.76 13.76
CA LYS A 103 -9.59 -1.44 13.91
C LYS A 103 -8.45 -1.24 12.89
N ASN A 104 -8.34 -0.03 12.37
CA ASN A 104 -7.32 0.36 11.39
C ASN A 104 -7.36 -0.46 10.10
N THR A 105 -8.53 -0.93 9.68
CA THR A 105 -8.71 -1.61 8.39
C THR A 105 -9.55 -0.78 7.41
N ASN A 106 -9.46 -1.13 6.13
CA ASN A 106 -10.40 -0.65 5.12
C ASN A 106 -11.70 -1.46 5.16
N ALA A 107 -12.67 -1.10 4.33
CA ALA A 107 -13.98 -1.75 4.34
C ALA A 107 -13.92 -3.26 4.03
N GLU A 108 -12.87 -3.71 3.34
CA GLU A 108 -12.66 -5.12 3.03
C GLU A 108 -11.87 -5.88 4.10
N GLY A 109 -11.29 -5.20 5.10
CA GLY A 109 -10.55 -5.84 6.21
C GLY A 109 -9.02 -5.80 6.09
N TRP A 110 -8.48 -5.05 5.13
CA TRP A 110 -7.03 -4.89 4.94
C TRP A 110 -6.46 -3.77 5.81
N LEU A 111 -5.26 -3.97 6.35
CA LEU A 111 -4.55 -3.02 7.21
C LEU A 111 -4.34 -1.67 6.51
N ARG A 112 -4.79 -0.58 7.15
CA ARG A 112 -4.60 0.82 6.71
C ARG A 112 -3.48 1.48 7.50
N ASP A 113 -2.27 0.99 7.31
CA ASP A 113 -1.08 1.47 8.00
C ASP A 113 -0.06 2.05 7.00
N LYS A 114 0.10 3.37 7.03
CA LYS A 114 1.05 4.08 6.18
C LYS A 114 2.50 3.74 6.52
N ASP A 115 2.80 3.48 7.80
CA ASP A 115 4.17 3.25 8.27
C ASP A 115 4.62 1.84 7.89
N PHE A 116 3.70 0.88 7.93
CA PHE A 116 3.90 -0.42 7.28
C PHE A 116 4.23 -0.27 5.80
N TYR A 117 3.41 0.45 5.05
CA TYR A 117 3.62 0.68 3.61
C TYR A 117 4.99 1.32 3.32
N TRP A 118 5.36 2.39 4.04
CA TRP A 118 6.62 3.08 3.79
C TRP A 118 7.86 2.28 4.19
N LYS A 119 7.75 1.46 5.25
CA LYS A 119 8.82 0.53 5.63
C LYS A 119 9.06 -0.50 4.53
N GLU A 120 8.00 -1.09 3.98
CA GLU A 120 8.08 -2.04 2.87
C GLU A 120 8.74 -1.41 1.63
N MET A 121 8.36 -0.17 1.30
CA MET A 121 8.93 0.56 0.18
C MET A 121 10.40 0.92 0.39
N LEU A 122 10.78 1.33 1.60
CA LEU A 122 12.17 1.67 1.94
C LEU A 122 13.08 0.44 1.89
N GLU A 123 12.57 -0.73 2.28
CA GLU A 123 13.29 -2.00 2.17
C GLU A 123 13.46 -2.44 0.70
N LYS A 124 12.41 -2.27 -0.11
CA LYS A 124 12.40 -2.72 -1.52
C LYS A 124 13.21 -1.81 -2.45
N TYR A 125 13.16 -0.49 -2.25
CA TYR A 125 13.81 0.51 -3.11
C TYR A 125 14.45 1.65 -2.28
N PRO A 126 15.46 1.37 -1.45
CA PRO A 126 16.10 2.39 -0.61
C PRO A 126 16.70 3.56 -1.42
N GLU A 127 17.07 3.32 -2.67
CA GLU A 127 17.60 4.30 -3.62
C GLU A 127 16.56 5.29 -4.15
N ALA A 128 15.26 4.95 -4.08
CA ALA A 128 14.19 5.86 -4.46
C ALA A 128 13.95 6.97 -3.43
N PHE A 129 14.50 6.84 -2.23
CA PHE A 129 14.32 7.77 -1.12
C PHE A 129 15.63 8.46 -0.77
N ASN A 130 15.75 9.77 -1.02
CA ASN A 130 16.91 10.53 -0.54
C ASN A 130 16.93 10.67 0.99
N ARG A 131 18.01 11.24 1.55
CA ARG A 131 18.18 11.44 3.00
C ARG A 131 16.96 12.09 3.67
N SER A 132 16.37 13.11 3.06
CA SER A 132 15.21 13.81 3.62
C SER A 132 13.96 12.93 3.64
N ASN A 133 13.66 12.20 2.56
CA ASN A 133 12.54 11.25 2.55
C ASN A 133 12.75 10.09 3.53
N ARG A 134 13.97 9.56 3.64
CA ARG A 134 14.28 8.50 4.63
C ARG A 134 14.04 8.99 6.06
N GLN A 135 14.54 10.18 6.39
CA GLN A 135 14.30 10.78 7.70
C GLN A 135 12.81 11.02 7.97
N LYS A 136 12.03 11.43 6.96
CA LYS A 136 10.57 11.54 7.10
C LYS A 136 9.95 10.20 7.49
N ILE A 137 10.27 9.14 6.75
CA ILE A 137 9.75 7.80 7.00
C ILE A 137 10.15 7.30 8.40
N GLU A 138 11.41 7.47 8.79
CA GLU A 138 11.92 7.10 10.13
C GLU A 138 11.18 7.82 11.27
N LEU A 139 10.75 9.07 11.03
CA LEU A 139 9.98 9.87 11.99
C LEU A 139 8.46 9.66 11.87
N GLY A 140 8.00 8.68 11.08
CA GLY A 140 6.57 8.40 10.89
C GLY A 140 5.84 9.42 10.01
N PHE A 141 6.55 10.20 9.20
CA PHE A 141 5.97 11.08 8.19
C PHE A 141 6.04 10.46 6.80
N ALA A 142 5.06 10.81 5.96
CA ALA A 142 5.09 10.38 4.57
C ALA A 142 6.18 11.17 3.78
N PRO A 143 6.86 10.50 2.83
CA PRO A 143 7.85 11.13 1.96
C PRO A 143 7.18 12.06 0.93
N ILE A 144 7.98 12.83 0.19
CA ILE A 144 7.51 13.73 -0.87
C ILE A 144 7.98 13.26 -2.26
N ASN A 145 7.23 13.65 -3.29
CA ASN A 145 7.51 13.42 -4.72
C ASN A 145 8.68 14.29 -5.24
N ASN A 146 9.86 14.10 -4.65
CA ASN A 146 11.07 14.86 -4.97
C ASN A 146 11.82 14.27 -6.19
N PRO A 147 12.86 14.95 -6.71
CA PRO A 147 13.59 14.47 -7.89
C PRO A 147 14.16 13.05 -7.76
N THR A 148 14.59 12.62 -6.57
CA THR A 148 15.11 11.27 -6.35
C THR A 148 14.02 10.22 -6.52
N PHE A 149 12.85 10.47 -5.95
CA PHE A 149 11.71 9.58 -6.10
C PHE A 149 11.24 9.50 -7.56
N ARG A 150 11.09 10.65 -8.23
CA ARG A 150 10.67 10.73 -9.64
C ARG A 150 11.66 10.09 -10.62
N LYS A 151 12.96 10.15 -10.32
CA LYS A 151 13.99 9.46 -11.11
C LYS A 151 13.78 7.94 -11.12
N HIS A 152 13.32 7.39 -10.00
CA HIS A 152 13.06 5.95 -9.87
C HIS A 152 11.64 5.58 -10.36
N PHE A 153 10.65 6.43 -10.08
CA PHE A 153 9.24 6.27 -10.44
C PHE A 153 8.76 7.45 -11.32
N PRO A 154 9.02 7.40 -12.64
CA PRO A 154 8.80 8.54 -13.53
C PRO A 154 7.32 8.84 -13.81
N GLN A 155 6.38 7.96 -13.41
CA GLN A 155 4.94 8.19 -13.60
C GLN A 155 4.43 9.48 -12.93
N TYR A 156 5.15 9.96 -11.89
CA TYR A 156 4.84 11.19 -11.18
C TYR A 156 5.84 12.31 -11.50
N ASP A 157 6.59 12.19 -12.59
CA ASP A 157 7.39 13.28 -13.14
C ASP A 157 6.53 14.29 -13.91
N LEU A 158 5.56 14.84 -13.20
CA LEU A 158 4.60 15.84 -13.66
C LEU A 158 4.77 17.09 -12.81
N LYS A 159 5.02 18.25 -13.46
CA LYS A 159 5.39 19.51 -12.78
C LYS A 159 4.38 19.90 -11.70
N GLU A 160 3.11 19.67 -11.95
CA GLU A 160 2.00 19.96 -11.05
C GLU A 160 1.98 19.08 -9.79
N LEU A 161 2.69 17.94 -9.79
CA LEU A 161 2.80 16.99 -8.69
C LEU A 161 4.14 17.08 -7.94
N TYR A 162 5.03 17.98 -8.33
CA TYR A 162 6.35 18.08 -7.71
C TYR A 162 6.23 18.47 -6.24
N ASN A 163 6.99 17.76 -5.41
CA ASN A 163 7.06 17.96 -3.96
C ASN A 163 5.74 17.71 -3.20
N ASP A 164 4.71 17.17 -3.87
CA ASP A 164 3.52 16.69 -3.19
C ASP A 164 3.91 15.62 -2.15
N THR A 165 3.23 15.66 -1.00
CA THR A 165 3.26 14.54 -0.05
C THR A 165 2.73 13.30 -0.76
N LEU A 166 3.49 12.22 -0.71
CA LEU A 166 3.04 10.93 -1.19
C LEU A 166 2.17 10.28 -0.11
N ILE A 167 1.05 9.70 -0.49
CA ILE A 167 0.17 8.97 0.42
C ILE A 167 0.02 7.53 -0.05
N HIS A 168 -0.17 6.60 0.87
CA HIS A 168 -0.55 5.24 0.49
C HIS A 168 -2.04 5.24 0.12
N HIS A 169 -2.38 4.63 -1.00
CA HIS A 169 -3.72 4.49 -1.52
C HIS A 169 -4.00 3.02 -1.77
N HIS A 170 -5.12 2.50 -1.30
CA HIS A 170 -5.55 1.12 -1.56
C HIS A 170 -6.15 1.04 -2.96
N ILE A 171 -5.48 0.33 -3.87
CA ILE A 171 -5.86 0.22 -5.28
C ILE A 171 -7.23 -0.47 -5.35
N GLY A 172 -8.24 0.22 -5.88
CA GLY A 172 -9.60 -0.27 -5.99
C GLY A 172 -10.28 -0.58 -4.65
N GLY A 173 -9.76 -0.04 -3.54
CA GLY A 173 -10.22 -0.38 -2.18
C GLY A 173 -9.78 -1.76 -1.68
N GLY A 174 -8.91 -2.45 -2.42
CA GLY A 174 -8.47 -3.82 -2.13
C GLY A 174 -7.28 -3.93 -1.16
N GLY A 175 -6.62 -5.09 -1.18
CA GLY A 175 -5.49 -5.42 -0.31
C GLY A 175 -4.14 -4.89 -0.76
N GLN A 176 -4.03 -4.41 -2.00
CA GLN A 176 -2.80 -3.81 -2.51
C GLN A 176 -2.83 -2.30 -2.36
N ALA A 177 -1.73 -1.72 -1.88
CA ALA A 177 -1.57 -0.27 -1.75
C ALA A 177 -0.43 0.27 -2.63
N VAL A 178 -0.56 1.52 -3.05
CA VAL A 178 0.41 2.24 -3.89
C VAL A 178 0.61 3.68 -3.40
N ALA A 179 1.83 4.20 -3.55
CA ALA A 179 2.16 5.59 -3.28
C ALA A 179 1.59 6.48 -4.38
N VAL A 180 0.79 7.49 -4.01
CA VAL A 180 0.26 8.49 -4.95
C VAL A 180 0.54 9.90 -4.42
N PRO A 181 0.89 10.88 -5.27
CA PRO A 181 0.89 12.29 -4.91
C PRO A 181 -0.49 12.71 -4.37
N SER A 182 -0.51 13.43 -3.25
CA SER A 182 -1.74 13.79 -2.54
C SER A 182 -2.78 14.51 -3.40
N LYS A 183 -2.35 15.32 -4.38
CA LYS A 183 -3.25 16.00 -5.32
C LYS A 183 -4.05 15.03 -6.22
N LEU A 184 -3.56 13.82 -6.44
CA LEU A 184 -4.29 12.79 -7.22
C LEU A 184 -5.34 12.05 -6.38
N HIS A 185 -5.36 12.28 -5.06
CA HIS A 185 -6.25 11.60 -4.12
C HIS A 185 -7.08 12.58 -3.25
N PRO A 186 -7.91 13.44 -3.88
CA PRO A 186 -8.75 14.39 -3.16
C PRO A 186 -9.99 13.70 -2.59
N GLY A 187 -9.95 13.32 -1.31
CA GLY A 187 -11.10 12.69 -0.64
C GLY A 187 -11.56 11.43 -1.38
N LEU A 188 -12.83 11.38 -1.81
CA LEU A 188 -13.39 10.27 -2.61
C LEU A 188 -13.31 10.51 -4.14
N GLY A 189 -12.65 11.57 -4.57
CA GLY A 189 -12.45 11.93 -5.98
C GLY A 189 -11.10 11.48 -6.54
N GLY A 190 -10.73 12.05 -7.70
CA GLY A 190 -9.46 11.76 -8.39
C GLY A 190 -9.31 10.28 -8.72
N ILE A 191 -8.24 9.66 -8.20
CA ILE A 191 -7.93 8.25 -8.47
C ILE A 191 -9.10 7.31 -8.17
N HIS A 192 -9.85 7.51 -7.09
CA HIS A 192 -11.00 6.65 -6.76
C HIS A 192 -12.08 6.64 -7.85
N ASN A 193 -12.33 7.80 -8.50
CA ASN A 193 -13.32 7.89 -9.58
C ASN A 193 -12.79 7.24 -10.87
N ALA A 194 -11.49 7.38 -11.13
CA ALA A 194 -10.84 6.71 -12.26
C ALA A 194 -10.89 5.18 -12.10
N GLU A 195 -10.61 4.66 -10.90
CA GLU A 195 -10.68 3.23 -10.62
C GLU A 195 -12.10 2.68 -10.73
N LYS A 196 -13.10 3.40 -10.21
CA LYS A 196 -14.52 3.02 -10.37
C LYS A 196 -14.92 2.97 -11.84
N SER A 197 -14.54 3.97 -12.64
CA SER A 197 -14.92 4.02 -14.06
C SER A 197 -14.24 2.92 -14.89
N ALA A 198 -13.03 2.52 -14.48
CA ALA A 198 -12.26 1.41 -15.05
C ALA A 198 -12.72 0.02 -14.58
N GLY A 199 -13.59 -0.08 -13.56
CA GLY A 199 -13.99 -1.37 -12.99
C GLY A 199 -12.91 -2.03 -12.13
N VAL A 200 -11.96 -1.23 -11.63
CA VAL A 200 -10.91 -1.68 -10.70
C VAL A 200 -11.47 -1.83 -9.28
N TRP A 201 -12.41 -0.97 -8.91
CA TRP A 201 -12.96 -0.92 -7.55
C TRP A 201 -13.70 -2.20 -7.16
N GLY A 202 -13.36 -2.78 -6.00
CA GLY A 202 -13.98 -4.00 -5.46
C GLY A 202 -13.56 -5.30 -6.15
N ASN A 203 -12.67 -5.25 -7.15
CA ASN A 203 -12.25 -6.43 -7.90
C ASN A 203 -11.36 -7.39 -7.06
N ASP A 204 -10.92 -6.96 -5.87
CA ASP A 204 -10.21 -7.80 -4.89
C ASP A 204 -11.14 -8.48 -3.87
N GLN A 205 -12.42 -8.11 -3.82
CA GLN A 205 -13.34 -8.47 -2.73
C GLN A 205 -13.42 -9.99 -2.49
N LYS A 206 -13.36 -10.79 -3.55
CA LYS A 206 -13.37 -12.26 -3.46
C LYS A 206 -12.25 -12.83 -2.60
N TYR A 207 -11.07 -12.20 -2.58
CA TYR A 207 -9.93 -12.66 -1.77
C TYR A 207 -10.15 -12.30 -0.31
N ALA A 208 -10.63 -11.09 -0.03
CA ALA A 208 -11.02 -10.69 1.31
C ALA A 208 -12.10 -11.62 1.89
N GLU A 209 -13.12 -11.98 1.10
CA GLU A 209 -14.16 -12.94 1.51
C GLU A 209 -13.63 -14.34 1.79
N LEU A 210 -12.63 -14.80 1.03
CA LEU A 210 -11.98 -16.08 1.29
C LEU A 210 -11.15 -16.03 2.56
N LEU A 211 -10.34 -14.99 2.75
CA LEU A 211 -9.51 -14.80 3.95
C LEU A 211 -10.36 -14.66 5.22
N GLU A 212 -11.49 -13.95 5.13
CA GLU A 212 -12.44 -13.81 6.24
C GLU A 212 -12.95 -15.17 6.75
N LYS A 213 -13.13 -16.16 5.87
CA LYS A 213 -13.58 -17.51 6.26
C LYS A 213 -12.52 -18.30 7.03
N PHE A 214 -11.24 -17.94 6.90
CA PHE A 214 -10.13 -18.57 7.62
C PHE A 214 -9.85 -17.92 8.97
N LEU A 215 -10.42 -16.73 9.23
CA LEU A 215 -10.43 -16.16 10.57
C LEU A 215 -11.52 -16.88 11.37
N GLU A 216 -11.11 -17.85 12.18
CA GLU A 216 -11.98 -18.51 13.15
C GLU A 216 -12.69 -17.41 13.98
N LYS A 217 -14.02 -17.33 13.86
CA LYS A 217 -14.88 -16.48 14.69
C LYS A 217 -15.84 -17.34 15.49
#